data_AF-A0A7Z8RJK6-F1
#
_entry.id   AF-A0A7Z8RJK6-F1
#
_cell.length_a   1.000
_cell.length_b   1.000
_cell.length_c   1.000
_cell.angle_alpha   90.00
_cell.angle_beta   90.00
_cell.angle_gamma   90.00
#
_symmetry.space_group_name_H-M   'P 1'
#
loop_
_entity.id
_entity.type
_entity.pdbx_description
1 polymer ?
#
loop_
_entity_poly.entity_id
_entity_poly.type
_entity_poly.pdbx_seq_one_letter_code
_entity_poly.pdbx_strand_id
1 'polypeptide(L)'
;MFTIENYKNSLVNGLEAKSSDLIESLKATTQLNYYKEIDLLDFTVFVQSFELSIVMFSMDGEANEVFYEGTDKRIFSGSYNVMDDITYYTFSDEESDEFWGFYEKNDAKLSEIGTKAIVEWFAECWNKAGSMNVKLPSYVSFHDDDECYDLHNGKWISDGDKWFD
;
A
#
# COMPACT_ATOMS: atom_id res chain seq x y z
N MET A 1 16.77 -22.60 10.56
CA MET A 1 15.74 -23.26 9.73
C MET A 1 14.54 -22.37 9.53
N PHE A 2 14.41 -21.87 8.31
CA PHE A 2 13.27 -21.07 7.88
C PHE A 2 12.00 -21.92 7.77
N THR A 3 10.91 -21.36 8.25
CA THR A 3 9.57 -21.93 8.12
C THR A 3 8.62 -20.83 7.66
N ILE A 4 7.51 -21.23 7.03
CA ILE A 4 6.48 -20.28 6.59
C ILE A 4 5.92 -19.47 7.77
N GLU A 5 5.77 -20.12 8.94
CA GLU A 5 5.28 -19.47 10.15
C GLU A 5 6.27 -18.42 10.68
N ASN A 6 7.55 -18.76 10.76
CA ASN A 6 8.58 -17.81 11.20
C ASN A 6 8.71 -16.64 10.23
N TYR A 7 8.65 -16.90 8.92
CA TYR A 7 8.63 -15.86 7.89
C TYR A 7 7.46 -14.91 8.09
N LYS A 8 6.23 -15.44 8.21
CA LYS A 8 5.02 -14.64 8.42
C LYS A 8 5.12 -13.78 9.67
N ASN A 9 5.58 -14.34 10.79
CA ASN A 9 5.67 -13.60 12.04
C ASN A 9 6.70 -12.47 11.96
N SER A 10 7.87 -12.73 11.35
CA SER A 10 8.90 -11.69 11.15
C SER A 10 8.43 -10.58 10.21
N LEU A 11 7.74 -10.94 9.12
CA LEU A 11 7.10 -10.01 8.18
C LEU A 11 6.12 -9.08 8.91
N VAL A 12 5.17 -9.64 9.65
CA VAL A 12 4.15 -8.87 10.38
C VAL A 12 4.81 -7.95 11.41
N ASN A 13 5.76 -8.45 12.19
CA ASN A 13 6.47 -7.62 13.18
C ASN A 13 7.22 -6.45 12.52
N GLY A 14 7.83 -6.67 11.36
CA GLY A 14 8.53 -5.62 10.63
C GLY A 14 7.60 -4.54 10.08
N LEU A 15 6.44 -4.92 9.55
CA LEU A 15 5.40 -3.99 9.14
C LEU A 15 4.82 -3.22 10.34
N GLU A 16 4.50 -3.93 11.42
CA GLU A 16 3.96 -3.33 12.65
C GLU A 16 4.89 -2.25 13.22
N ALA A 17 6.21 -2.48 13.18
CA ALA A 17 7.22 -1.51 13.62
C ALA A 17 7.19 -0.19 12.84
N LYS A 18 6.59 -0.17 11.65
CA LYS A 18 6.44 1.01 10.77
C LYS A 18 5.06 1.67 10.86
N SER A 19 4.14 1.12 11.65
CA SER A 19 2.75 1.57 11.71
C SER A 19 2.61 3.03 12.13
N SER A 20 3.41 3.51 13.10
CA SER A 20 3.33 4.90 13.56
C SER A 20 3.60 5.88 12.43
N ASP A 21 4.63 5.61 11.64
CA ASP A 21 5.04 6.45 10.51
C ASP A 21 3.99 6.42 9.40
N LEU A 22 3.47 5.22 9.07
CA LEU A 22 2.39 5.08 8.09
C LEU A 22 1.12 5.83 8.54
N ILE A 23 0.71 5.68 9.81
CA ILE A 23 -0.48 6.36 10.35
C ILE A 23 -0.31 7.89 10.28
N GLU A 24 0.86 8.42 10.59
CA GLU A 24 1.12 9.87 10.50
C GLU A 24 1.04 10.37 9.05
N SER A 25 1.64 9.63 8.11
CA SER A 25 1.60 9.95 6.69
C SER A 25 0.19 9.88 6.12
N LEU A 26 -0.58 8.83 6.44
CA LEU A 26 -1.98 8.70 6.04
C LEU A 26 -2.86 9.79 6.67
N LYS A 27 -2.61 10.23 7.90
CA LYS A 27 -3.33 11.39 8.46
C LYS A 27 -3.16 12.64 7.61
N ALA A 28 -1.96 12.87 7.05
CA ALA A 28 -1.73 13.99 6.16
C ALA A 28 -2.59 13.89 4.90
N THR A 29 -2.73 12.70 4.31
CA THR A 29 -3.57 12.50 3.11
C THR A 29 -5.05 12.75 3.41
N THR A 30 -5.57 12.29 4.56
CA THR A 30 -6.98 12.53 4.96
C THR A 30 -7.35 14.01 5.12
N GLN A 31 -6.36 14.90 5.23
CA GLN A 31 -6.55 16.34 5.44
C GLN A 31 -6.33 17.17 4.16
N LEU A 32 -5.99 16.53 3.05
CA LEU A 32 -5.78 17.22 1.78
C LEU A 32 -7.08 17.81 1.25
N ASN A 33 -6.99 19.03 0.72
CA ASN A 33 -8.08 19.67 0.01
C ASN A 33 -8.04 19.25 -1.46
N TYR A 34 -8.59 18.06 -1.74
CA TYR A 34 -8.57 17.44 -3.06
C TYR A 34 -9.26 18.30 -4.12
N TYR A 35 -8.65 18.34 -5.30
CA TYR A 35 -9.27 18.91 -6.49
C TYR A 35 -10.56 18.17 -6.85
N LYS A 36 -11.57 18.92 -7.28
CA LYS A 36 -12.93 18.40 -7.53
C LYS A 36 -13.03 17.40 -8.70
N GLU A 37 -12.00 17.33 -9.55
CA GLU A 37 -11.95 16.43 -10.72
C GLU A 37 -11.24 15.11 -10.38
N ILE A 38 -10.84 14.92 -9.12
CA ILE A 38 -10.36 13.64 -8.63
C ILE A 38 -11.57 12.78 -8.29
N ASP A 39 -11.62 11.59 -8.89
CA ASP A 39 -12.69 10.63 -8.67
C ASP A 39 -12.30 9.59 -7.60
N LEU A 40 -11.03 9.19 -7.51
CA LEU A 40 -10.55 8.24 -6.51
C LEU A 40 -9.09 8.45 -6.06
N LEU A 41 -8.73 7.80 -4.97
CA LEU A 41 -7.36 7.70 -4.46
C LEU A 41 -6.85 6.26 -4.61
N ASP A 42 -5.70 6.10 -5.26
CA ASP A 42 -5.04 4.81 -5.43
C ASP A 42 -3.71 4.80 -4.69
N PHE A 43 -3.63 4.01 -3.61
CA PHE A 43 -2.41 3.80 -2.85
C PHE A 43 -1.66 2.60 -3.43
N THR A 44 -0.73 2.87 -4.33
CA THR A 44 0.07 1.83 -4.97
C THR A 44 1.28 1.47 -4.14
N VAL A 45 1.39 0.18 -3.81
CA VAL A 45 2.53 -0.43 -3.12
C VAL A 45 3.53 -0.92 -4.15
N PHE A 46 4.77 -0.48 -3.99
CA PHE A 46 5.92 -0.93 -4.77
C PHE A 46 6.77 -1.82 -3.87
N VAL A 47 6.81 -3.12 -4.16
CA VAL A 47 7.61 -4.09 -3.39
C VAL A 47 8.89 -4.42 -4.16
N GLN A 48 10.04 -4.29 -3.51
CA GLN A 48 11.33 -4.71 -4.03
C GLN A 48 12.04 -5.59 -3.01
N SER A 49 12.01 -6.91 -3.25
CA SER A 49 12.51 -7.93 -2.31
C SER A 49 11.83 -7.86 -0.92
N PHE A 50 12.38 -7.06 -0.01
CA PHE A 50 11.90 -6.90 1.38
C PHE A 50 11.80 -5.42 1.79
N GLU A 51 11.82 -4.54 0.80
CA GLU A 51 11.58 -3.12 0.92
C GLU A 51 10.24 -2.80 0.25
N LEU A 52 9.53 -1.83 0.82
CA LEU A 52 8.31 -1.30 0.21
C LEU A 52 8.31 0.22 0.19
N SER A 53 7.72 0.76 -0.87
CA SER A 53 7.35 2.18 -1.01
C SER A 53 5.86 2.26 -1.29
N ILE A 54 5.22 3.33 -0.84
CA ILE A 54 3.78 3.54 -1.04
C ILE A 54 3.57 4.96 -1.58
N VAL A 55 2.94 5.05 -2.74
CA VAL A 55 2.57 6.33 -3.36
C VAL A 55 1.06 6.37 -3.49
N MET A 56 0.44 7.45 -3.03
CA MET A 56 -0.96 7.74 -3.31
C MET A 56 -1.05 8.56 -4.59
N PHE A 57 -1.81 8.07 -5.57
CA PHE A 57 -2.16 8.81 -6.78
C PHE A 57 -3.61 9.31 -6.68
N SER A 58 -3.86 10.55 -7.09
CA SER A 58 -5.21 11.06 -7.29
C SER A 58 -5.63 10.86 -8.74
N MET A 59 -6.69 10.08 -8.98
CA MET A 59 -7.05 9.60 -10.32
C MET A 59 -8.42 10.11 -10.76
N ASP A 60 -8.62 10.25 -12.06
CA ASP A 60 -9.93 10.43 -12.68
C ASP A 60 -10.54 9.06 -13.10
N GLY A 61 -11.80 9.07 -13.49
CA GLY A 61 -12.52 7.89 -13.98
C GLY A 61 -12.01 7.33 -15.31
N GLU A 62 -11.02 7.94 -15.95
CA GLU A 62 -10.35 7.44 -17.15
C GLU A 62 -8.97 6.81 -16.85
N ALA A 63 -8.68 6.57 -15.56
CA ALA A 63 -7.42 6.01 -15.08
C ALA A 63 -6.19 6.90 -15.33
N ASN A 64 -6.38 8.22 -15.39
CA ASN A 64 -5.27 9.18 -15.46
C ASN A 64 -5.02 9.84 -14.10
N GLU A 65 -3.75 10.13 -13.81
CA GLU A 65 -3.40 11.00 -12.70
C GLU A 65 -3.86 12.43 -12.98
N VAL A 66 -4.57 13.02 -12.02
CA VAL A 66 -5.17 14.34 -12.14
C VAL A 66 -4.18 15.41 -11.68
N PHE A 67 -3.95 16.43 -12.50
CA PHE A 67 -3.11 17.59 -12.15
C PHE A 67 -3.91 18.89 -12.23
N TYR A 68 -3.91 19.66 -11.15
CA TYR A 68 -4.53 20.97 -11.10
C TYR A 68 -3.63 22.04 -11.75
N GLU A 69 -4.09 22.63 -12.86
CA GLU A 69 -3.34 23.67 -13.59
C GLU A 69 -3.54 25.09 -13.05
N GLY A 70 -4.36 25.27 -12.01
CA GLY A 70 -4.61 26.60 -11.44
C GLY A 70 -3.52 27.08 -10.48
N THR A 71 -3.73 28.26 -9.90
CA THR A 71 -2.72 28.95 -9.06
C THR A 71 -2.92 28.78 -7.56
N ASP A 72 -4.06 28.22 -7.12
CA ASP A 72 -4.32 27.98 -5.69
C ASP A 72 -3.59 26.74 -5.18
N LYS A 73 -2.44 26.95 -4.56
CA LYS A 73 -1.58 25.90 -4.01
C LYS A 73 -2.19 25.12 -2.83
N ARG A 74 -3.36 25.51 -2.34
CA ARG A 74 -4.08 24.78 -1.29
C ARG A 74 -4.89 23.62 -1.85
N ILE A 75 -5.08 23.56 -3.18
CA ILE A 75 -5.75 22.46 -3.85
C ILE A 75 -4.72 21.38 -4.11
N PHE A 76 -5.01 20.16 -3.67
CA PHE A 76 -4.17 19.00 -3.92
C PHE A 76 -4.60 18.26 -5.18
N SER A 77 -3.61 17.82 -5.96
CA SER A 77 -3.74 16.98 -7.14
C SER A 77 -2.38 16.32 -7.40
N GLY A 78 -2.37 15.20 -8.11
CA GLY A 78 -1.19 14.42 -8.43
C GLY A 78 -0.93 13.36 -7.37
N SER A 79 0.34 13.20 -7.03
CA SER A 79 0.80 12.11 -6.17
C SER A 79 1.34 12.59 -4.83
N TYR A 80 1.30 11.69 -3.84
CA TYR A 80 1.84 11.89 -2.51
C TYR A 80 2.66 10.66 -2.10
N ASN A 81 3.93 10.86 -1.80
CA ASN A 81 4.79 9.80 -1.26
C ASN A 81 4.39 9.51 0.19
N VAL A 82 3.71 8.40 0.41
CA VAL A 82 3.22 8.01 1.74
C VAL A 82 4.34 7.35 2.54
N MET A 83 5.08 6.44 1.92
CA MET A 83 6.27 5.81 2.49
C MET A 83 7.31 5.58 1.40
N ASP A 84 8.59 5.59 1.77
CA ASP A 84 9.71 5.46 0.83
C ASP A 84 10.76 4.50 1.39
N ASP A 85 11.08 3.47 0.62
CA ASP A 85 12.14 2.48 0.83
C ASP A 85 12.19 1.90 2.26
N ILE A 86 11.05 1.49 2.81
CA ILE A 86 11.01 0.90 4.14
C ILE A 86 11.28 -0.60 4.10
N THR A 87 12.37 -1.02 4.74
CA THR A 87 12.64 -2.45 4.98
C THR A 87 11.66 -3.01 6.01
N TYR A 88 10.93 -4.06 5.64
CA TYR A 88 9.95 -4.74 6.49
C TYR A 88 10.34 -6.18 6.84
N TYR A 89 11.38 -6.73 6.22
CA TYR A 89 11.90 -8.06 6.55
C TYR A 89 13.42 -8.08 6.41
N THR A 90 14.10 -8.75 7.35
CA THR A 90 15.56 -8.90 7.36
C THR A 90 15.94 -10.31 7.77
N PHE A 91 17.04 -10.82 7.21
CA PHE A 91 17.68 -12.07 7.61
C PHE A 91 19.19 -11.85 7.64
N SER A 92 19.94 -12.74 8.31
CA SER A 92 21.39 -12.59 8.41
C SER A 92 22.10 -13.05 7.14
N ASP A 93 23.22 -12.41 6.79
CA ASP A 93 24.04 -12.81 5.63
C ASP A 93 24.54 -14.25 5.75
N GLU A 94 24.80 -14.72 6.98
CA GLU A 94 25.24 -16.08 7.27
C GLU A 94 24.18 -17.14 6.89
N GLU A 95 22.91 -16.76 6.86
CA GLU A 95 21.78 -17.64 6.54
C GLU A 95 21.27 -17.45 5.10
N SER A 96 21.92 -16.61 4.29
CA SER A 96 21.43 -16.19 2.96
C SER A 96 21.12 -17.36 2.02
N ASP A 97 22.04 -18.31 1.85
CA ASP A 97 21.84 -19.46 0.97
C ASP A 97 20.68 -20.35 1.43
N GLU A 98 20.53 -20.54 2.75
CA GLU A 98 19.43 -21.30 3.33
C GLU A 98 18.10 -20.56 3.14
N PHE A 99 18.11 -19.24 3.32
CA PHE A 99 16.95 -18.38 3.15
C PHE A 99 16.44 -18.41 1.72
N TRP A 100 17.30 -18.18 0.72
CA TRP A 100 16.89 -18.18 -0.67
C TRP A 100 16.40 -19.55 -1.13
N GLY A 101 17.05 -20.63 -0.71
CA GLY A 101 16.56 -21.99 -0.98
C GLY A 101 15.19 -22.28 -0.35
N PHE A 102 14.90 -21.71 0.83
CA PHE A 102 13.57 -21.73 1.42
C PHE A 102 12.57 -20.85 0.65
N TYR A 103 12.97 -19.63 0.29
CA TYR A 103 12.11 -18.64 -0.35
C TYR A 103 11.64 -19.11 -1.73
N GLU A 104 12.57 -19.49 -2.60
CA GLU A 104 12.28 -20.00 -3.95
C GLU A 104 11.37 -21.23 -3.92
N LYS A 105 11.59 -22.14 -2.96
CA LYS A 105 10.76 -23.35 -2.80
C LYS A 105 9.31 -23.05 -2.41
N ASN A 106 9.06 -21.90 -1.79
CA ASN A 106 7.74 -21.53 -1.26
C ASN A 106 7.17 -20.25 -1.91
N ASP A 107 7.77 -19.78 -3.00
CA ASP A 107 7.56 -18.46 -3.61
C ASP A 107 6.09 -18.04 -3.69
N ALA A 108 5.26 -18.78 -4.41
CA ALA A 108 3.82 -18.47 -4.56
C ALA A 108 3.09 -18.30 -3.21
N LYS A 109 3.41 -19.13 -2.22
CA LYS A 109 2.78 -19.07 -0.90
C LYS A 109 3.31 -17.92 -0.05
N LEU A 110 4.60 -17.58 -0.17
CA LEU A 110 5.18 -16.44 0.54
C LEU A 110 4.71 -15.12 -0.08
N SER A 111 4.53 -15.08 -1.39
CA SER A 111 3.91 -13.95 -2.11
C SER A 111 2.48 -13.70 -1.62
N GLU A 112 1.61 -14.72 -1.61
CA GLU A 112 0.24 -14.61 -1.08
C GLU A 112 0.21 -14.10 0.37
N ILE A 113 1.09 -14.64 1.23
CA ILE A 113 1.22 -14.20 2.63
C ILE A 113 1.69 -12.75 2.71
N GLY A 114 2.66 -12.36 1.88
CA GLY A 114 3.23 -11.02 1.78
C GLY A 114 2.16 -9.99 1.43
N THR A 115 1.52 -10.18 0.29
CA THR A 115 0.45 -9.32 -0.24
C THR A 115 -0.65 -9.12 0.80
N LYS A 116 -1.15 -10.22 1.37
CA LYS A 116 -2.21 -10.18 2.38
C LYS A 116 -1.77 -9.41 3.64
N ALA A 117 -0.58 -9.70 4.17
CA ALA A 117 -0.10 -9.04 5.38
C ALA A 117 0.09 -7.53 5.18
N ILE A 118 0.60 -7.11 4.02
CA ILE A 118 0.78 -5.69 3.68
C ILE A 118 -0.58 -4.98 3.60
N VAL A 119 -1.58 -5.57 2.93
CA VAL A 119 -2.92 -4.97 2.82
C VAL A 119 -3.63 -4.90 4.16
N GLU A 120 -3.60 -5.98 4.95
CA GLU A 120 -4.18 -5.99 6.29
C GLU A 120 -3.55 -4.91 7.18
N TRP A 121 -2.21 -4.83 7.18
CA TRP A 121 -1.47 -3.78 7.89
C TRP A 121 -1.82 -2.37 7.42
N PHE A 122 -1.87 -2.14 6.10
CA PHE A 122 -2.23 -0.83 5.55
C PHE A 122 -3.64 -0.44 5.96
N ALA A 123 -4.63 -1.32 5.77
CA ALA A 123 -6.03 -1.06 6.08
C ALA A 123 -6.23 -0.74 7.58
N GLU A 124 -5.53 -1.44 8.47
CA GLU A 124 -5.52 -1.10 9.88
C GLU A 124 -4.96 0.30 10.16
N CYS A 125 -3.84 0.66 9.52
CA CYS A 125 -3.23 1.99 9.66
C CYS A 125 -4.13 3.09 9.09
N TRP A 126 -4.77 2.85 7.95
CA TRP A 126 -5.75 3.73 7.31
C TRP A 126 -6.93 4.03 8.25
N ASN A 127 -7.47 3.00 8.88
CA ASN A 127 -8.55 3.16 9.86
C ASN A 127 -8.10 3.98 11.08
N LYS A 128 -6.88 3.74 11.59
CA LYS A 128 -6.29 4.51 12.70
C LYS A 128 -5.95 5.96 12.29
N ALA A 129 -5.75 6.23 11.00
CA ALA A 129 -5.48 7.55 10.46
C ALA A 129 -6.75 8.42 10.31
N GLY A 130 -7.94 7.85 10.51
CA GLY A 130 -9.21 8.58 10.41
C GLY A 130 -9.85 8.50 9.03
N SER A 131 -9.73 7.35 8.37
CA SER A 131 -10.33 7.01 7.07
C SER A 131 -11.78 7.50 6.88
N MET A 132 -12.58 7.49 7.95
CA MET A 132 -13.97 7.97 7.96
C MET A 132 -14.17 9.42 7.47
N ASN A 133 -13.11 10.24 7.45
CA ASN A 133 -13.16 11.63 6.96
C ASN A 133 -12.97 11.74 5.44
N VAL A 134 -12.50 10.68 4.79
CA VAL A 134 -12.22 10.65 3.35
C VAL A 134 -13.47 10.22 2.61
N LYS A 135 -13.94 11.07 1.69
CA LYS A 135 -15.16 10.81 0.91
C LYS A 135 -14.88 10.15 -0.43
N LEU A 136 -13.65 10.29 -0.94
CA LEU A 136 -13.24 9.70 -2.20
C LEU A 136 -13.09 8.18 -2.01
N PRO A 137 -13.60 7.35 -2.95
CA PRO A 137 -13.19 5.97 -3.07
C PRO A 137 -11.67 5.85 -2.95
N SER A 138 -11.21 4.89 -2.15
CA SER A 138 -9.80 4.73 -1.81
C SER A 138 -9.44 3.26 -1.92
N TYR A 139 -8.36 2.96 -2.62
CA TYR A 139 -7.92 1.60 -2.92
C TYR A 139 -6.45 1.40 -2.55
N VAL A 140 -6.06 0.18 -2.22
CA VAL A 140 -4.65 -0.24 -2.14
C VAL A 140 -4.38 -1.21 -3.26
N SER A 141 -3.44 -0.87 -4.14
CA SER A 141 -3.00 -1.70 -5.25
C SER A 141 -1.53 -2.10 -5.08
N PHE A 142 -1.09 -3.11 -5.81
CA PHE A 142 0.33 -3.39 -5.97
C PHE A 142 0.73 -3.04 -7.40
N HIS A 143 1.92 -2.49 -7.57
CA HIS A 143 2.44 -2.20 -8.90
C HIS A 143 2.50 -3.49 -9.74
N ASP A 144 1.96 -3.43 -10.96
CA ASP A 144 1.81 -4.55 -11.90
C ASP A 144 0.90 -5.72 -11.46
N ASP A 145 0.05 -5.53 -10.44
CA ASP A 145 -0.95 -6.53 -10.03
C ASP A 145 -2.35 -6.20 -10.58
N ASP A 146 -3.15 -7.23 -10.85
CA ASP A 146 -4.51 -7.12 -11.39
C ASP A 146 -5.57 -7.02 -10.27
N GLU A 147 -5.19 -7.21 -9.00
CA GLU A 147 -6.08 -7.09 -7.85
C GLU A 147 -5.76 -5.85 -6.99
N CYS A 148 -6.81 -5.23 -6.46
CA CYS A 148 -6.68 -4.17 -5.46
C CYS A 148 -7.68 -4.36 -4.32
N TYR A 149 -7.41 -3.70 -3.20
CA TYR A 149 -8.23 -3.75 -2.00
C TYR A 149 -9.03 -2.45 -1.84
N ASP A 150 -10.35 -2.57 -1.86
CA ASP A 150 -11.28 -1.48 -1.59
C ASP A 150 -11.29 -1.18 -0.08
N LEU A 151 -10.72 -0.03 0.30
CA LEU A 151 -10.56 0.38 1.69
C LEU A 151 -11.89 0.75 2.36
N HIS A 152 -12.92 1.09 1.58
CA HIS A 152 -14.23 1.48 2.12
C HIS A 152 -15.10 0.25 2.41
N ASN A 153 -15.11 -0.71 1.49
CA ASN A 153 -15.94 -1.91 1.60
C ASN A 153 -15.20 -3.11 2.22
N GLY A 154 -13.87 -3.04 2.34
CA GLY A 154 -13.05 -4.08 2.95
C GLY A 154 -13.02 -5.37 2.13
N LYS A 155 -12.97 -5.25 0.80
CA LYS A 155 -13.01 -6.39 -0.14
C LYS A 155 -11.91 -6.28 -1.20
N TRP A 156 -11.45 -7.42 -1.67
CA TRP A 156 -10.63 -7.51 -2.88
C TRP A 156 -11.52 -7.37 -4.11
N ILE A 157 -11.06 -6.62 -5.10
CA ILE A 157 -11.68 -6.44 -6.43
C ILE A 157 -10.60 -6.50 -7.51
N SER A 158 -10.98 -6.59 -8.77
CA SER A 158 -10.02 -6.39 -9.85
C SER A 158 -9.67 -4.90 -9.97
N ASP A 159 -8.45 -4.59 -10.41
CA ASP A 159 -8.01 -3.23 -10.64
C ASP A 159 -8.88 -2.51 -11.67
N GLY A 160 -9.41 -3.25 -12.64
CA GLY A 160 -10.37 -2.74 -13.62
C GLY A 160 -11.72 -2.35 -13.02
N ASP A 161 -12.21 -3.08 -12.01
CA ASP A 161 -13.53 -2.83 -11.42
C ASP A 161 -13.59 -1.49 -10.67
N LYS A 162 -12.46 -1.00 -10.14
CA LYS A 162 -12.40 0.24 -9.34
C LYS A 162 -12.82 1.50 -10.11
N TRP A 163 -12.85 1.42 -11.44
CA TRP A 163 -13.23 2.51 -12.36
C TRP A 163 -14.71 2.54 -12.70
N PHE A 164 -15.48 1.51 -12.33
CA PHE A 164 -16.89 1.38 -12.69
C PHE A 164 -17.85 1.44 -11.49
N ASP A 165 -17.31 1.61 -10.28
CA ASP A 165 -18.05 1.71 -9.01
C ASP A 165 -18.48 3.16 -8.67
#